data_AF-A0A923CPH6-F1
#
_entry.id   AF-A0A923CPH6-F1
#
_cell.length_a   1.000
_cell.length_b   1.000
_cell.length_c   1.000
_cell.angle_alpha   90.00
_cell.angle_beta   90.00
_cell.angle_gamma   90.00
#
_symmetry.space_group_name_H-M   'P 1'
#
loop_
_entity.id
_entity.type
_entity.pdbx_description
1 polymer ?
#
loop_
_entity_poly.entity_id
_entity_poly.type
_entity_poly.pdbx_seq_one_letter_code
_entity_poly.pdbx_strand_id
1 'polypeptide(L)' 'EPGIPESFKVLIKEMQSLCLNVEVLSADGTVLSLKDTDDEVFRAAEELGINISTRFESSSIDEI' A
#
# COMPACT_ATOMS: atom_id res chain seq x y z
N GLU A 1 -18.48 2.91 3.39
CA GLU A 1 -18.92 2.98 1.97
C GLU A 1 -18.20 1.90 1.19
N PRO A 2 -18.79 1.30 0.14
CA PRO A 2 -18.05 0.34 -0.67
C PRO A 2 -17.03 1.10 -1.50
N GLY A 3 -15.77 1.07 -1.05
CA GLY A 3 -14.64 1.60 -1.80
C GLY A 3 -14.25 0.73 -2.98
N ILE A 4 -13.06 0.98 -3.52
CA ILE A 4 -12.49 0.22 -4.63
C ILE A 4 -12.28 -1.24 -4.19
N PRO A 5 -12.74 -2.25 -4.97
CA PRO A 5 -12.57 -3.66 -4.61
C PRO A 5 -11.10 -4.04 -4.45
N GLU A 6 -10.82 -4.89 -3.47
CA GLU A 6 -9.44 -5.36 -3.20
C GLU A 6 -8.84 -6.08 -4.41
N SER A 7 -9.63 -6.90 -5.10
CA SER A 7 -9.20 -7.60 -6.31
C SER A 7 -8.75 -6.66 -7.43
N PHE A 8 -9.36 -5.47 -7.52
CA PHE A 8 -8.95 -4.46 -8.49
C PHE A 8 -7.60 -3.85 -8.12
N LYS A 9 -7.36 -3.53 -6.85
CA LYS A 9 -6.06 -3.04 -6.38
C LYS A 9 -4.95 -4.07 -6.60
N VAL A 10 -5.22 -5.34 -6.31
CA VAL A 10 -4.27 -6.44 -6.55
C VAL A 10 -3.89 -6.52 -8.04
N LEU A 11 -4.88 -6.49 -8.94
CA LEU A 11 -4.62 -6.52 -10.38
C LEU A 11 -3.70 -5.38 -10.83
N ILE A 12 -3.95 -4.15 -10.35
CA ILE A 12 -3.11 -2.99 -10.69
C ILE A 12 -1.66 -3.22 -10.22
N LYS A 13 -1.47 -3.71 -8.98
CA LYS A 13 -0.14 -4.02 -8.44
C LYS A 13 0.57 -5.14 -9.21
N GLU A 14 -0.17 -6.17 -9.65
CA GLU A 14 0.38 -7.23 -10.49
C GLU A 14 0.86 -6.69 -11.85
N MET A 15 0.08 -5.84 -12.50
CA MET A 15 0.47 -5.20 -13.77
C MET A 15 1.69 -4.28 -13.60
N GLN A 16 1.74 -3.50 -12.51
CA GLN A 16 2.90 -2.67 -12.17
C GLN A 16 4.16 -3.52 -11.90
N SER A 17 4.01 -4.70 -11.27
CA SER A 17 5.11 -5.65 -11.04
C SER A 17 5.71 -6.19 -12.34
N LEU A 18 4.95 -6.16 -13.45
CA LEU A 18 5.42 -6.47 -14.79
C LEU A 18 6.06 -5.26 -15.51
N CYS A 19 6.36 -4.17 -14.80
CA CYS A 19 6.89 -2.91 -15.33
C CYS A 19 5.95 -2.21 -16.34
N LEU A 20 4.64 -2.42 -16.21
CA LEU A 20 3.65 -1.72 -17.03
C LEU A 20 3.30 -0.37 -16.39
N ASN A 21 3.22 0.69 -17.21
CA ASN A 21 2.64 1.94 -16.75
C ASN A 21 1.12 1.80 -16.72
N VAL A 22 0.53 1.89 -15.52
CA VAL A 22 -0.91 1.73 -15.31
C VAL A 22 -1.42 2.94 -14.55
N GLU A 23 -2.40 3.62 -15.15
CA GLU A 23 -3.04 4.82 -14.59
C GLU A 23 -4.54 4.61 -14.60
N VAL A 24 -5.21 5.03 -13.53
CA VAL A 24 -6.67 5.02 -13.45
C VAL A 24 -7.16 6.43 -13.71
N LEU A 25 -8.03 6.59 -14.70
CA LEU A 25 -8.61 7.87 -15.07
C LEU A 25 -10.06 7.95 -14.58
N SER A 26 -10.44 9.11 -14.08
CA SER A 26 -11.84 9.48 -13.86
C SER A 26 -12.51 9.81 -15.20
N ALA A 27 -13.84 9.96 -15.21
CA ALA A 27 -14.63 10.23 -16.41
C ALA A 27 -14.24 11.54 -17.13
N ASP A 28 -13.65 12.48 -16.39
CA ASP A 28 -13.10 13.75 -16.85
C ASP A 28 -11.66 13.63 -17.40
N GLY A 29 -11.06 12.43 -17.37
CA GLY A 29 -9.68 12.19 -17.79
C GLY A 29 -8.65 12.55 -16.73
N THR A 30 -9.07 12.87 -15.51
CA THR A 30 -8.16 13.17 -14.40
C THR A 30 -7.60 11.87 -13.82
N VAL A 31 -6.30 11.82 -13.57
CA VAL A 31 -5.66 10.66 -12.92
C VAL A 31 -6.15 10.56 -11.47
N LEU A 32 -6.74 9.42 -11.15
CA LEU A 32 -7.15 9.06 -9.79
C LEU A 32 -5.99 8.40 -9.06
N SER A 33 -5.65 8.95 -7.89
CA SER A 33 -4.74 8.29 -6.97
C SER A 33 -5.48 7.13 -6.29
N LEU A 34 -5.07 5.90 -6.63
CA LEU A 34 -5.40 4.73 -5.82
C LEU A 34 -4.61 4.85 -4.52
N LYS A 35 -5.19 5.45 -3.48
CA LYS A 35 -4.55 5.47 -2.14
C LYS A 35 -4.51 4.03 -1.63
N ASP A 36 -3.32 3.56 -1.30
CA ASP A 36 -3.13 2.22 -0.76
C ASP A 36 -3.76 2.11 0.63
N THR A 37 -4.40 0.98 0.91
CA THR A 37 -4.80 0.61 2.27
C THR A 37 -3.59 0.44 3.20
N ASP A 38 -2.39 0.23 2.63
CA ASP A 38 -1.16 0.20 3.40
C ASP A 38 -0.95 1.52 4.14
N ASP A 39 -1.24 2.68 3.53
CA ASP A 39 -1.16 3.99 4.20
C ASP A 39 -2.15 4.11 5.36
N GLU A 40 -3.31 3.45 5.30
CA GLU A 40 -4.26 3.39 6.42
C GLU A 40 -3.73 2.51 7.56
N VAL A 41 -3.08 1.38 7.24
CA VAL A 41 -2.45 0.52 8.24
C VAL A 41 -1.26 1.22 8.89
N PHE A 42 -0.43 1.93 8.12
CA PHE A 42 0.67 2.74 8.62
C PHE A 42 0.17 3.90 9.49
N ARG A 43 -0.88 4.62 9.07
CA ARG A 43 -1.51 5.67 9.89
C ARG A 43 -2.14 5.12 11.16
N ALA A 44 -2.85 4.00 11.09
CA ALA A 44 -3.46 3.36 12.24
C ALA A 44 -2.40 2.85 13.24
N ALA A 45 -1.28 2.31 12.74
CA ALA A 45 -0.14 1.92 13.57
C ALA A 45 0.53 3.13 14.22
N GLU A 46 0.69 4.24 13.49
CA GLU A 46 1.23 5.50 14.01
C GLU A 46 0.32 6.10 15.09
N GLU A 47 -1.01 6.08 14.89
CA GLU A 47 -2.01 6.54 15.86
C GLU A 47 -2.06 5.67 17.13
N LEU A 48 -1.71 4.39 17.01
CA LEU A 48 -1.54 3.47 18.14
C LEU A 48 -0.13 3.51 18.77
N GLY A 49 0.78 4.35 18.25
CA GLY A 49 2.16 4.46 18.72
C GLY A 49 3.03 3.22 18.44
N ILE A 50 2.63 2.37 17.49
CA ILE A 50 3.36 1.16 17.10
C ILE A 50 4.33 1.52 15.98
N ASN A 51 5.61 1.69 16.34
CA ASN A 51 6.66 1.92 15.36
C ASN A 51 7.04 0.60 14.66
N ILE A 52 6.38 0.28 13.54
CA ILE A 52 6.62 -0.95 12.76
C ILE A 52 7.98 -0.90 12.03
N SER A 53 8.61 0.28 11.93
CA SER A 53 9.91 0.47 11.30
C SER A 53 11.08 -0.16 12.08
N THR A 54 10.99 -0.33 13.40
CA THR A 54 12.09 -0.88 14.21
C THR A 54 12.06 -2.40 14.37
N ARG A 55 10.92 -3.06 14.13
CA ARG A 55 10.78 -4.52 14.34
C ARG A 55 11.48 -5.35 13.26
N PHE A 56 11.66 -4.81 12.05
CA PHE A 56 12.34 -5.53 10.97
C PHE A 56 13.87 -5.49 11.05
N GLU A 57 14.48 -4.57 11.82
CA GLU A 57 15.93 -4.58 12.07
C GLU A 57 16.32 -5.35 13.34
N SER A 58 15.41 -5.60 14.28
CA SER A 58 15.74 -6.23 15.57
C SER A 58 15.70 -7.77 15.58
N SER A 59 15.60 -8.44 14.43
CA SER A 59 15.56 -9.91 14.34
C SER A 59 16.73 -10.54 13.58
N SER A 60 17.81 -9.79 13.32
CA SER A 60 19.04 -10.35 12.71
C SER A 60 20.33 -10.16 13.52
N ILE A 61 20.25 -9.66 14.76
CA ILE A 61 21.43 -9.55 15.64
C ILE A 61 21.05 -10.09 17.01
N ASP A 62 21.35 -11.37 17.23
CA ASP A 62 21.87 -11.97 18.48
C ASP A 62 21.53 -13.46 18.54
N GLU A 63 22.37 -14.28 17.89
CA GLU A 63 22.78 -15.57 18.44
C GLU A 63 24.22 -15.83 17.98
N ILE A 64 25.17 -15.25 18.72
CA ILE A 64 26.57 -15.71 18.85
C ILE A 64 26.65 -16.53 20.13
#